data_AF-A0A1Y5H921-F1
#
_entry.id   AF-A0A1Y5H921-F1
#
_cell.length_a   1.000
_cell.length_b   1.000
_cell.length_c   1.000
_cell.angle_alpha   90.00
_cell.angle_beta   90.00
_cell.angle_gamma   90.00
#
_symmetry.space_group_name_H-M   'P 1'
#
loop_
_entity.id
_entity.type
_entity.pdbx_description
1 polymer ?
#
loop_
_entity_poly.entity_id
_entity_poly.type
_entity_poly.pdbx_seq_one_letter_code
_entity_poly.pdbx_strand_id
1 'polypeptide(L)'
;MNKNIIAFIAVPALLLLSNASNANSETQDQQGFSTQEQSEYGRRGNQRGPNMEQKLQMLTEKLSLTTEQQAQIKALFERQQATRKASGEQRKALHEAVRALDPNAANYTEKLAEVKRQAGVSAGNKIQQMMSTRQAMQQILTPEQQELMKQMKGGKRGKRDRQGEEPEADATS
;
A
#
# COMPACT_ATOMS: atom_id res chain seq x y z
N MET A 1 39.78 -23.53 10.32
CA MET A 1 39.56 -24.75 9.50
C MET A 1 38.18 -24.63 8.88
N ASN A 2 38.14 -24.44 7.56
CA ASN A 2 36.94 -24.22 6.76
C ASN A 2 36.29 -25.55 6.41
N LYS A 3 34.95 -25.61 6.41
CA LYS A 3 34.19 -26.59 5.62
C LYS A 3 32.98 -25.90 4.98
N ASN A 4 33.19 -25.45 3.75
CA ASN A 4 32.13 -25.13 2.79
C ASN A 4 31.53 -26.46 2.30
N ILE A 5 30.21 -26.61 2.38
CA ILE A 5 29.50 -27.68 1.66
C ILE A 5 28.49 -27.02 0.73
N ILE A 6 28.84 -27.09 -0.55
CA ILE A 6 28.02 -26.82 -1.72
C ILE A 6 27.05 -28.00 -1.87
N ALA A 7 25.76 -27.71 -2.01
CA ALA A 7 24.79 -28.68 -2.51
C ALA A 7 23.85 -27.99 -3.49
N PHE A 8 24.18 -28.12 -4.78
CA PHE A 8 23.28 -27.90 -5.91
C PHE A 8 22.32 -29.09 -6.01
N ILE A 9 21.00 -28.87 -5.94
CA ILE A 9 20.03 -29.87 -6.34
C ILE A 9 18.91 -29.22 -7.16
N ALA A 10 19.01 -29.50 -8.48
CA ALA A 10 17.98 -29.71 -9.49
C ALA A 10 16.65 -28.94 -9.43
N VAL A 11 16.49 -28.03 -10.39
CA VAL A 11 15.19 -27.53 -10.87
C VAL A 11 14.66 -28.53 -11.90
N PRO A 12 13.48 -29.16 -11.69
CA PRO A 12 12.77 -29.79 -12.79
C PRO A 12 11.88 -28.74 -13.46
N ALA A 13 12.30 -28.32 -14.66
CA ALA A 13 11.42 -27.77 -15.68
C ALA A 13 10.60 -28.93 -16.27
N LEU A 14 9.29 -28.73 -16.52
CA LEU A 14 8.34 -29.47 -17.38
C LEU A 14 6.93 -29.06 -16.86
N LEU A 15 5.90 -28.65 -17.61
CA LEU A 15 5.58 -28.61 -19.04
C LEU A 15 4.48 -27.54 -19.21
N LEU A 16 4.55 -26.80 -20.31
CA LEU A 16 3.44 -26.01 -20.84
C LEU A 16 2.37 -26.96 -21.39
N LEU A 17 1.14 -26.86 -20.90
CA LEU A 17 -0.04 -27.41 -21.57
C LEU A 17 -0.95 -26.26 -21.97
N SER A 18 -0.86 -25.92 -23.25
CA SER A 18 -1.80 -25.12 -24.01
C SER A 18 -3.12 -25.88 -24.11
N ASN A 19 -4.24 -25.24 -23.74
CA ASN A 19 -5.56 -25.71 -24.16
C ASN A 19 -6.40 -24.54 -24.67
N ALA A 20 -6.69 -24.65 -25.97
CA ALA A 20 -7.86 -24.22 -26.71
C ALA A 20 -8.44 -22.82 -26.45
N SER A 21 -8.22 -21.96 -27.45
CA SER A 21 -9.03 -20.79 -27.77
C SER A 21 -10.48 -21.22 -28.06
N ASN A 22 -11.44 -20.75 -27.26
CA ASN A 22 -12.83 -20.66 -27.71
C ASN A 22 -13.01 -19.31 -28.39
N ALA A 23 -13.05 -19.35 -29.72
CA ALA A 23 -13.55 -18.28 -30.55
C ALA A 23 -15.07 -18.27 -30.43
N ASN A 24 -15.61 -17.33 -29.67
CA ASN A 24 -16.97 -16.86 -29.90
C ASN A 24 -17.15 -15.46 -29.29
N SER A 25 -17.23 -14.45 -30.16
CA SER A 25 -18.06 -13.28 -29.90
C SER A 25 -18.16 -12.50 -31.20
N GLU A 26 -19.35 -12.57 -31.77
CA GLU A 26 -19.88 -11.74 -32.83
C GLU A 26 -19.53 -10.27 -32.60
N THR A 27 -18.91 -9.65 -33.61
CA THR A 27 -18.82 -8.21 -33.74
C THR A 27 -20.21 -7.67 -34.07
N GLN A 28 -20.90 -7.14 -33.05
CA GLN A 28 -22.02 -6.25 -33.26
C GLN A 28 -21.54 -4.82 -33.01
N ASP A 29 -21.35 -4.10 -34.11
CA ASP A 29 -21.17 -2.66 -34.15
C ASP A 29 -22.34 -1.97 -33.43
N GLN A 30 -22.04 -1.16 -32.42
CA GLN A 30 -22.87 -0.01 -32.08
C GLN A 30 -21.99 1.22 -31.91
N GLN A 31 -22.22 2.14 -32.85
CA GLN A 31 -21.68 3.48 -32.98
C GLN A 31 -22.02 4.33 -31.75
N GLY A 32 -21.07 5.16 -31.33
CA GLY A 32 -21.19 6.01 -30.15
C GLY A 32 -22.06 7.25 -30.30
N PHE A 33 -22.38 7.83 -29.15
CA PHE A 33 -22.89 9.18 -28.92
C PHE A 33 -22.79 9.41 -27.39
N SER A 34 -22.25 10.45 -26.78
CA SER A 34 -21.53 11.66 -27.19
C SER A 34 -20.75 12.14 -25.95
N THR A 35 -19.68 12.89 -26.17
CA THR A 35 -18.91 13.65 -25.19
C THR A 35 -19.79 14.33 -24.12
N GLN A 36 -19.62 13.95 -22.85
CA GLN A 36 -19.95 14.80 -21.71
C GLN A 36 -18.69 14.92 -20.86
N GLU A 37 -18.29 16.16 -20.66
CA GLU A 37 -17.00 16.62 -20.18
C GLU A 37 -16.51 15.81 -18.97
N GLN A 38 -15.40 15.09 -19.16
CA GLN A 38 -14.63 14.54 -18.05
C GLN A 38 -14.12 15.71 -17.22
N SER A 39 -14.76 15.92 -16.08
CA SER A 39 -14.34 16.91 -15.11
C SER A 39 -12.85 16.74 -14.78
N GLU A 40 -12.12 17.85 -14.87
CA GLU A 40 -10.67 17.98 -14.76
C GLU A 40 -10.16 17.73 -13.32
N TYR A 41 -10.88 16.96 -12.50
CA TYR A 41 -10.53 16.64 -11.11
C TYR A 41 -9.81 15.28 -10.95
N GLY A 42 -9.50 14.59 -12.05
CA GLY A 42 -8.82 13.29 -12.03
C GLY A 42 -7.29 13.33 -12.01
N ARG A 43 -6.66 14.47 -12.28
CA ARG A 43 -5.19 14.59 -12.42
C ARG A 43 -4.50 14.95 -11.10
N ARG A 44 -4.92 14.38 -9.95
CA ARG A 44 -4.07 14.44 -8.76
C ARG A 44 -2.91 13.49 -8.96
N GLY A 45 -1.80 14.07 -9.41
CA GLY A 45 -0.60 13.37 -9.83
C GLY A 45 -0.15 12.29 -8.88
N ASN A 46 0.53 11.30 -9.44
CA ASN A 46 1.32 10.26 -8.78
C ASN A 46 2.42 10.89 -7.87
N GLN A 47 2.03 11.66 -6.86
CA GLN A 47 2.92 12.13 -5.81
C GLN A 47 3.24 10.90 -4.97
N ARG A 48 4.25 10.15 -5.44
CA ARG A 48 5.00 9.20 -4.62
C ARG A 48 5.29 9.92 -3.31
N GLY A 49 4.71 9.42 -2.21
CA GLY A 49 4.90 10.02 -0.89
C GLY A 49 6.39 10.16 -0.56
N PRO A 50 6.74 10.97 0.45
CA PRO A 50 8.13 11.33 0.70
C PRO A 50 9.01 10.10 0.82
N ASN A 51 10.16 10.15 0.17
CA ASN A 51 11.16 9.08 0.23
C ASN A 51 11.70 8.97 1.66
N MET A 52 12.50 7.93 1.94
CA MET A 52 12.99 7.67 3.30
C MET A 52 13.86 8.81 3.84
N GLU A 53 14.64 9.44 2.97
CA GLU A 53 15.50 10.57 3.31
C GLU A 53 14.68 11.80 3.73
N GLN A 54 13.67 12.17 2.94
CA GLN A 54 12.76 13.29 3.25
C GLN A 54 12.00 13.05 4.55
N LYS A 55 11.64 11.80 4.85
CA LYS A 55 11.01 11.45 6.13
C LYS A 55 11.98 11.60 7.29
N LEU A 56 13.23 11.18 7.14
CA LEU A 56 14.25 11.34 8.15
C LEU A 56 14.56 12.82 8.39
N GLN A 57 14.69 13.62 7.33
CA GLN A 57 14.90 15.06 7.42
C GLN A 57 13.74 15.74 8.19
N MET A 58 12.49 15.47 7.81
CA MET A 58 11.32 16.01 8.51
C MET A 58 11.29 15.60 10.00
N LEU A 59 11.65 14.36 10.32
CA LEU A 59 11.72 13.92 11.72
C LEU A 59 12.87 14.61 12.47
N THR A 60 14.00 14.82 11.81
CA THR A 60 15.18 15.50 12.36
C THR A 60 14.84 16.93 12.74
N GLU A 61 14.24 17.68 11.82
CA GLU A 61 13.83 19.06 12.05
C GLU A 61 12.78 19.18 13.15
N LYS A 62 11.81 18.26 13.19
CA LYS A 62 10.69 18.36 14.13
C LYS A 62 10.99 17.81 15.52
N LEU A 63 11.89 16.86 15.65
CA LEU A 63 12.23 16.21 16.92
C LEU A 63 13.61 16.61 17.43
N SER A 64 14.33 17.46 16.69
CA SER A 64 15.71 17.83 16.98
C SER A 64 16.59 16.59 17.21
N LEU A 65 16.57 15.66 16.26
CA LEU A 65 17.28 14.38 16.40
C LEU A 65 18.79 14.56 16.41
N THR A 66 19.48 13.89 17.35
CA THR A 66 20.95 13.85 17.34
C THR A 66 21.47 13.03 16.15
N THR A 67 22.74 13.21 15.77
CA THR A 67 23.39 12.44 14.70
C THR A 67 23.29 10.92 14.95
N GLU A 68 23.42 10.49 16.20
CA GLU A 68 23.28 9.08 16.57
C GLU A 68 21.84 8.58 16.36
N GLN A 69 20.84 9.34 16.82
CA GLN A 69 19.44 9.00 16.61
C GLN A 69 19.06 8.93 15.12
N GLN A 70 19.58 9.88 14.32
CA GLN A 70 19.38 9.88 12.87
C GLN A 70 19.92 8.60 12.22
N ALA A 71 21.13 8.18 12.58
CA ALA A 71 21.74 6.95 12.09
C ALA A 71 20.92 5.70 12.47
N GLN A 72 20.46 5.62 13.71
CA GLN A 72 19.61 4.51 14.18
C GLN A 72 18.26 4.47 13.45
N ILE A 73 17.62 5.62 13.22
CA ILE A 73 16.34 5.71 12.49
C ILE A 73 16.54 5.37 11.02
N LYS A 74 17.64 5.80 10.39
CA LYS A 74 17.98 5.44 9.02
C LYS A 74 18.11 3.93 8.86
N ALA A 75 18.88 3.28 9.73
CA ALA A 75 19.04 1.83 9.74
C ALA A 75 17.70 1.10 9.95
N LEU A 76 16.82 1.64 10.82
CA LEU A 76 15.48 1.11 11.01
C LEU A 76 14.64 1.19 9.71
N PHE A 77 14.69 2.31 8.99
CA PHE A 77 13.96 2.47 7.73
C PHE A 77 14.50 1.57 6.61
N GLU A 78 15.81 1.42 6.51
CA GLU A 78 16.47 0.53 5.55
C GLU A 78 16.06 -0.93 5.79
N ARG A 79 16.11 -1.40 7.05
CA ARG A 79 15.64 -2.75 7.41
C ARG A 79 14.19 -2.99 7.01
N GLN A 80 13.35 -1.96 7.12
CA GLN A 80 11.94 -2.05 6.74
C GLN A 80 11.69 -2.00 5.24
N GLN A 81 12.67 -1.61 4.43
CA GLN A 81 12.46 -1.42 2.99
C GLN A 81 12.09 -2.74 2.30
N ALA A 82 12.77 -3.85 2.66
CA ALA A 82 12.47 -5.18 2.12
C ALA A 82 11.04 -5.60 2.48
N THR A 83 10.64 -5.46 3.75
CA THR A 83 9.28 -5.75 4.22
C THR A 83 8.24 -4.89 3.48
N ARG A 84 8.53 -3.61 3.22
CA ARG A 84 7.61 -2.72 2.49
C ARG A 84 7.36 -3.17 1.06
N LYS A 85 8.37 -3.71 0.35
CA LYS A 85 8.21 -4.25 -1.00
C LYS A 85 7.29 -5.47 -0.98
N ALA A 86 7.60 -6.45 -0.12
CA ALA A 86 6.78 -7.66 0.03
C ALA A 86 5.33 -7.34 0.43
N SER A 87 5.11 -6.42 1.37
CA SER A 87 3.76 -5.96 1.73
C SER A 87 3.07 -5.22 0.59
N GLY A 88 3.82 -4.55 -0.29
CA GLY A 88 3.29 -3.91 -1.49
C GLY A 88 2.77 -4.92 -2.49
N GLU A 89 3.55 -5.96 -2.76
CA GLU A 89 3.16 -7.09 -3.62
C GLU A 89 1.95 -7.84 -3.06
N GLN A 90 1.93 -8.14 -1.77
CA GLN A 90 0.79 -8.78 -1.10
C GLN A 90 -0.50 -7.96 -1.25
N ARG A 91 -0.42 -6.63 -1.13
CA ARG A 91 -1.58 -5.75 -1.34
C ARG A 91 -2.04 -5.74 -2.80
N LYS A 92 -1.11 -5.74 -3.75
CA LYS A 92 -1.42 -5.79 -5.18
C LYS A 92 -2.14 -7.11 -5.51
N ALA A 93 -1.59 -8.23 -5.07
CA ALA A 93 -2.19 -9.55 -5.25
C ALA A 93 -3.58 -9.64 -4.62
N LEU A 94 -3.77 -9.14 -3.39
CA LEU A 94 -5.09 -9.09 -2.76
C LEU A 94 -6.08 -8.23 -3.56
N HIS A 95 -5.64 -7.08 -4.07
CA HIS A 95 -6.49 -6.21 -4.89
C HIS A 95 -6.92 -6.89 -6.20
N GLU A 96 -5.99 -7.57 -6.86
CA GLU A 96 -6.28 -8.36 -8.08
C GLU A 96 -7.23 -9.52 -7.77
N ALA A 97 -7.02 -10.23 -6.66
CA ALA A 97 -7.87 -11.35 -6.25
C ALA A 97 -9.30 -10.90 -5.96
N VAL A 98 -9.49 -9.75 -5.30
CA VAL A 98 -10.82 -9.14 -5.10
C VAL A 98 -11.45 -8.77 -6.44
N ARG A 99 -10.70 -8.14 -7.35
CA ARG A 99 -11.21 -7.72 -8.67
C ARG A 99 -11.60 -8.89 -9.56
N ALA A 100 -10.94 -10.04 -9.39
CA ALA A 100 -11.21 -11.27 -10.13
C ALA A 100 -12.35 -12.12 -9.53
N LEU A 101 -12.98 -11.68 -8.43
CA LEU A 101 -14.17 -12.35 -7.90
C LEU A 101 -15.33 -12.16 -8.88
N ASP A 102 -15.87 -13.28 -9.36
CA ASP A 102 -17.09 -13.34 -10.15
C ASP A 102 -18.21 -13.92 -9.29
N PRO A 103 -19.25 -13.12 -8.94
CA PRO A 103 -20.39 -13.58 -8.15
C PRO A 103 -21.17 -14.75 -8.77
N ASN A 104 -21.07 -14.95 -10.08
CA ASN A 104 -21.80 -15.99 -10.81
C ASN A 104 -20.96 -17.26 -11.02
N ALA A 105 -19.68 -17.25 -10.63
CA ALA A 105 -18.82 -18.41 -10.78
C ALA A 105 -19.21 -19.53 -9.81
N ALA A 106 -19.17 -20.78 -10.28
CA ALA A 106 -19.47 -21.96 -9.46
C ALA A 106 -18.57 -22.09 -8.21
N ASN A 107 -17.36 -21.53 -8.24
CA ASN A 107 -16.42 -21.53 -7.12
C ASN A 107 -16.33 -20.19 -6.36
N TYR A 108 -17.33 -19.31 -6.49
CA TYR A 108 -17.35 -18.00 -5.84
C TYR A 108 -17.09 -18.08 -4.33
N THR A 109 -17.81 -18.96 -3.62
CA THR A 109 -17.70 -19.09 -2.16
C THR A 109 -16.28 -19.47 -1.71
N GLU A 110 -15.62 -20.38 -2.44
CA GLU A 110 -14.25 -20.80 -2.17
C GLU A 110 -13.27 -19.65 -2.38
N LYS A 111 -13.35 -18.97 -3.54
CA LYS A 111 -12.49 -17.81 -3.85
C LYS A 111 -12.69 -16.67 -2.86
N LEU A 112 -13.93 -16.41 -2.45
CA LEU A 112 -14.25 -15.40 -1.45
C LEU A 112 -13.64 -15.74 -0.09
N ALA A 113 -13.69 -17.01 0.34
CA ALA A 113 -13.06 -17.46 1.57
C ALA A 113 -11.54 -17.25 1.54
N GLU A 114 -10.90 -17.58 0.43
CA GLU A 114 -9.46 -17.38 0.24
C GLU A 114 -9.07 -15.89 0.27
N VAL A 115 -9.81 -15.03 -0.43
CA VAL A 115 -9.60 -13.58 -0.39
C VAL A 115 -9.73 -13.03 1.03
N LYS A 116 -10.75 -13.47 1.79
CA LYS A 116 -10.93 -13.08 3.20
C LYS A 116 -9.74 -13.50 4.06
N ARG A 117 -9.25 -14.73 3.89
CA ARG A 117 -8.07 -15.24 4.60
C ARG A 117 -6.82 -14.42 4.29
N GLN A 118 -6.57 -14.13 3.01
CA GLN A 118 -5.44 -13.30 2.59
C GLN A 118 -5.53 -11.88 3.15
N ALA A 119 -6.73 -11.29 3.19
CA ALA A 119 -6.97 -9.99 3.81
C ALA A 119 -6.65 -10.01 5.32
N GLY A 120 -7.06 -11.06 6.03
CA GLY A 120 -6.75 -11.24 7.46
C GLY A 120 -5.24 -11.32 7.73
N VAL A 121 -4.51 -12.12 6.96
CA VAL A 121 -3.04 -12.22 7.07
C VAL A 121 -2.37 -10.88 6.78
N SER A 122 -2.82 -10.18 5.74
CA SER A 122 -2.30 -8.85 5.37
C SER A 122 -2.52 -7.82 6.48
N ALA A 123 -3.71 -7.83 7.11
CA ALA A 123 -4.02 -6.98 8.24
C ALA A 123 -3.14 -7.28 9.46
N GLY A 124 -2.95 -8.56 9.80
CA GLY A 124 -2.07 -8.99 10.88
C GLY A 124 -0.63 -8.54 10.68
N ASN A 125 -0.07 -8.79 9.50
CA ASN A 125 1.29 -8.36 9.13
C ASN A 125 1.46 -6.84 9.26
N LYS A 126 0.46 -6.05 8.84
CA LYS A 126 0.48 -4.60 8.96
C LYS A 126 0.50 -4.13 10.41
N ILE A 127 -0.32 -4.72 11.29
CA ILE A 127 -0.35 -4.38 12.71
C ILE A 127 1.01 -4.71 13.34
N GLN A 128 1.57 -5.89 13.05
CA GLN A 128 2.86 -6.29 13.60
C GLN A 128 4.00 -5.38 13.13
N GLN A 129 4.02 -4.98 11.85
CA GLN A 129 5.00 -4.02 11.34
C GLN A 129 4.84 -2.64 12.01
N MET A 130 3.61 -2.18 12.19
CA MET A 130 3.33 -0.92 12.86
C MET A 130 3.84 -0.94 14.31
N MET A 131 3.56 -2.02 15.05
CA MET A 131 3.95 -2.16 16.45
C MET A 131 5.45 -2.31 16.63
N SER A 132 6.11 -3.14 15.83
CA SER A 132 7.59 -3.28 15.86
C SER A 132 8.29 -1.95 15.52
N THR A 133 7.79 -1.20 14.53
CA THR A 133 8.31 0.14 14.22
C THR A 133 8.13 1.08 15.40
N ARG A 134 6.95 1.09 16.02
CA ARG A 134 6.66 1.95 17.17
C ARG A 134 7.59 1.64 18.34
N GLN A 135 7.76 0.37 18.66
CA GLN A 135 8.67 -0.09 19.70
C GLN A 135 10.11 0.34 19.41
N ALA A 136 10.61 0.13 18.19
CA ALA A 136 11.96 0.55 17.82
C ALA A 136 12.16 2.07 17.94
N MET A 137 11.18 2.87 17.50
CA MET A 137 11.26 4.33 17.66
C MET A 137 11.29 4.76 19.13
N GLN A 138 10.55 4.08 20.02
CA GLN A 138 10.55 4.39 21.45
C GLN A 138 11.91 4.12 22.13
N GLN A 139 12.71 3.21 21.59
CA GLN A 139 14.06 2.96 22.10
C GLN A 139 15.07 4.01 21.64
N ILE A 140 14.82 4.67 20.52
CA ILE A 140 15.74 5.67 19.93
C ILE A 140 15.45 7.07 20.47
N LEU A 141 14.18 7.40 20.68
CA LEU A 141 13.73 8.75 21.05
C LEU A 141 13.65 8.95 22.56
N THR A 142 13.97 10.16 23.01
CA THR A 142 13.75 10.57 24.41
C THR A 142 12.25 10.68 24.72
N PRO A 143 11.83 10.62 26.00
CA PRO A 143 10.42 10.75 26.38
C PRO A 143 9.74 12.01 25.82
N GLU A 144 10.44 13.15 25.82
CA GLU A 144 9.95 14.41 25.27
C GLU A 144 9.73 14.35 23.75
N GLN A 145 10.70 13.80 23.02
CA GLN A 145 10.60 13.60 21.56
C GLN A 145 9.46 12.63 21.20
N GLN A 146 9.21 11.61 22.03
CA GLN A 146 8.10 10.68 21.83
C GLN A 146 6.74 11.39 21.95
N GLU A 147 6.59 12.31 22.89
CA GLU A 147 5.34 13.05 23.06
C GLU A 147 5.11 14.00 21.88
N LEU A 148 6.14 14.71 21.44
CA LEU A 148 6.09 15.54 20.24
C LEU A 148 5.73 14.72 18.99
N MET A 149 6.25 13.49 18.89
CA MET A 149 5.86 12.57 17.83
C MET A 149 4.37 12.18 17.86
N LYS A 150 3.76 12.01 19.04
CA LYS A 150 2.33 11.71 19.14
C LYS A 150 1.48 12.89 18.66
N GLN A 151 1.83 14.10 19.06
CA GLN A 151 1.14 15.32 18.65
C GLN A 151 1.16 15.48 17.12
N MET A 152 2.31 15.22 16.48
CA MET A 152 2.43 15.23 15.02
C MET A 152 1.53 14.21 14.32
N LYS A 153 1.28 13.04 14.94
CA LYS A 153 0.39 12.01 14.37
C LYS A 153 -1.09 12.36 14.53
N GLY A 154 -1.47 13.10 15.58
CA GLY A 154 -2.84 13.54 15.83
C GLY A 154 -3.36 14.59 14.84
N GLY A 155 -2.50 15.52 14.40
CA GLY A 155 -2.90 16.67 13.58
C GLY A 155 -3.31 16.38 12.12
N LYS A 156 -3.16 15.16 11.62
CA LYS A 156 -3.44 14.81 10.20
C LYS A 156 -4.87 14.34 9.91
N ARG A 157 -5.71 14.13 10.93
CA ARG A 157 -7.07 13.58 10.74
C ARG A 157 -8.17 14.62 10.49
N GLY A 158 -7.94 15.92 10.70
CA GLY A 158 -8.99 16.96 10.67
C GLY A 158 -9.11 17.79 9.39
N LYS A 159 -8.52 17.40 8.26
CA LYS A 159 -8.48 18.23 7.03
C LYS A 159 -9.23 17.63 5.82
N ARG A 160 -10.16 16.71 6.04
CA ARG A 160 -10.93 16.07 4.94
C ARG A 160 -12.38 16.52 4.83
N ASP A 161 -12.88 17.34 5.76
CA ASP A 161 -14.31 17.68 5.87
C ASP A 161 -14.67 19.10 5.41
N ARG A 162 -13.83 19.81 4.65
CA ARG A 162 -14.10 21.19 4.15
C ARG A 162 -14.10 21.33 2.63
N GLN A 163 -14.70 20.40 1.92
CA GLN A 163 -15.03 20.55 0.48
C GLN A 163 -16.41 19.96 0.27
N GLY A 164 -17.45 20.71 0.65
CA GLY A 164 -18.85 20.30 0.56
C GLY A 164 -19.85 21.41 0.90
N GLU A 165 -19.41 22.57 1.39
CA GLU A 165 -20.27 23.76 1.48
C GLU A 165 -20.22 24.50 0.13
N GLU A 166 -21.14 24.14 -0.76
CA GLU A 166 -21.59 25.05 -1.83
C GLU A 166 -22.23 26.28 -1.18
N PRO A 167 -21.88 27.51 -1.58
CA PRO A 167 -22.67 28.68 -1.19
C PRO A 167 -24.03 28.56 -1.89
N GLU A 168 -25.12 28.44 -1.10
CA GLU A 168 -26.48 28.62 -1.61
C GLU A 168 -26.52 29.96 -2.37
N ALA A 169 -26.70 29.86 -3.68
CA ALA A 169 -26.96 31.01 -4.51
C ALA A 169 -28.31 31.60 -4.09
N ASP A 170 -28.20 32.85 -3.65
CA ASP A 170 -29.28 33.79 -3.38
C ASP A 170 -30.36 33.72 -4.47
N ALA A 171 -31.48 33.06 -4.18
CA ALA A 171 -32.67 33.06 -5.04
C ALA A 171 -33.45 34.35 -4.80
N THR A 172 -33.04 35.41 -5.49
CA THR A 172 -33.85 36.62 -5.68
C THR A 172 -34.37 36.68 -7.12
N SER A 173 -35.67 36.41 -7.28
CA SER A 173 -36.63 37.11 -8.16
C SER A 173 -38.02 36.55 -7.96
#